data_AF-A0A846YJI3-F1
#
_entry.id   AF-A0A846YJI3-F1
#
_cell.length_a   1.000
_cell.length_b   1.000
_cell.length_c   1.000
_cell.angle_alpha   90.00
_cell.angle_beta   90.00
_cell.angle_gamma   90.00
#
_symmetry.space_group_name_H-M   'P 1'
#
loop_
_entity.id
_entity.type
_entity.pdbx_description
1 polymer ?
#
loop_
_entity_poly.entity_id
_entity_poly.type
_entity_poly.pdbx_seq_one_letter_code
_entity_poly.pdbx_strand_id
1 'polypeptide(L)' 'MPELAPIPFARLNLEQVRERLLAAAAFGETLSPDQLEALAGKVSAGLSIYIEATQNSSPRLPHPLPTGRACLDFRGHRR' A
#
# COMPACT_ATOMS: atom_id res chain seq x y z
N MET A 1 -9.72 -16.82 -16.41
CA MET A 1 -8.58 -16.57 -15.51
C MET A 1 -9.10 -16.74 -14.09
N PRO A 2 -8.50 -17.58 -13.23
CA PRO A 2 -8.97 -17.70 -11.85
C PRO A 2 -8.78 -16.35 -11.16
N GLU A 3 -9.86 -15.81 -10.59
CA GLU A 3 -9.80 -14.62 -9.76
C GLU A 3 -8.96 -14.96 -8.52
N LEU A 4 -7.81 -14.30 -8.38
CA LEU A 4 -7.02 -14.44 -7.16
C LEU A 4 -7.85 -13.92 -5.99
N ALA A 5 -7.84 -14.65 -4.88
CA ALA A 5 -8.40 -14.11 -3.65
C ALA A 5 -7.72 -12.76 -3.32
N PRO A 6 -8.43 -11.79 -2.70
CA PRO A 6 -7.95 -10.42 -2.56
C PRO A 6 -6.56 -10.29 -1.92
N ILE A 7 -6.29 -11.05 -0.85
CA ILE A 7 -4.99 -10.99 -0.15
C ILE A 7 -3.83 -11.53 -1.02
N PRO A 8 -3.92 -12.72 -1.65
CA PRO A 8 -2.93 -13.16 -2.64
C PRO A 8 -2.66 -12.14 -3.75
N PHE A 9 -3.69 -11.47 -4.26
CA PHE A 9 -3.52 -10.43 -5.29
C PHE A 9 -2.79 -9.19 -4.75
N ALA A 10 -3.12 -8.73 -3.54
CA ALA A 10 -2.43 -7.65 -2.88
C ALA A 10 -0.94 -7.96 -2.68
N ARG A 11 -0.62 -9.18 -2.23
CA ARG A 11 0.76 -9.65 -2.06
C ARG A 11 1.53 -9.66 -3.37
N LEU A 12 0.94 -10.17 -4.44
CA LEU A 12 1.58 -10.22 -5.75
C LEU A 12 2.01 -8.82 -6.24
N ASN A 13 1.16 -7.81 -6.06
CA ASN A 13 1.50 -6.43 -6.44
C ASN A 13 2.73 -5.92 -5.66
N LEU A 14 2.76 -6.12 -4.34
CA LEU A 14 3.86 -5.67 -3.49
C LEU A 14 5.16 -6.45 -3.76
N GLU A 15 5.07 -7.75 -4.02
CA GLU A 15 6.21 -8.60 -4.37
C GLU A 15 6.83 -8.16 -5.71
N GLN A 16 6.01 -7.86 -6.72
CA GLN A 16 6.50 -7.34 -8.00
C GLN A 16 7.24 -6.00 -7.86
N VAL A 17 6.74 -5.10 -7.00
CA VAL A 17 7.43 -3.82 -6.73
C VAL A 17 8.76 -4.08 -6.04
N ARG A 18 8.79 -4.96 -5.03
CA ARG A 18 10.00 -5.32 -4.31
C ARG A 18 11.06 -5.88 -5.27
N GLU A 19 10.69 -6.82 -6.12
CA GLU A 19 11.60 -7.44 -7.09
C GLU A 19 12.17 -6.41 -8.07
N ARG A 20 11.34 -5.51 -8.60
CA ARG A 20 11.81 -4.47 -9.53
C ARG A 20 12.82 -3.52 -8.88
N LEU A 21 12.55 -3.09 -7.66
CA LEU A 21 13.45 -2.21 -6.90
C LEU A 21 14.77 -2.90 -6.57
N LEU A 22 14.72 -4.17 -6.16
CA LEU A 22 15.94 -4.95 -5.89
C LEU A 22 16.77 -5.18 -7.16
N ALA A 23 16.13 -5.47 -8.29
CA ALA A 23 16.82 -5.60 -9.57
C ALA A 23 17.50 -4.28 -9.96
N ALA A 24 16.78 -3.15 -9.86
CA ALA A 24 17.35 -1.85 -10.19
C ALA A 24 18.56 -1.51 -9.31
N ALA A 25 18.48 -1.77 -8.00
CA ALA A 25 19.58 -1.58 -7.06
C ALA A 25 20.78 -2.50 -7.37
N ALA A 26 20.52 -3.77 -7.69
CA ALA A 26 21.57 -4.76 -7.96
C ALA A 26 22.36 -4.44 -9.25
N PHE A 27 21.70 -3.87 -10.26
CA PHE A 27 22.30 -3.58 -11.56
C PHE A 27 22.63 -2.09 -11.76
N GLY A 28 22.44 -1.24 -10.76
CA GLY A 28 22.66 0.21 -10.86
C GLY A 28 21.74 0.89 -11.89
N GLU A 29 20.56 0.32 -12.11
CA GLU A 29 19.61 0.82 -13.10
C GLU A 29 18.82 2.01 -12.54
N THR A 30 18.76 3.09 -13.30
CA THR A 30 17.90 4.23 -12.98
C THR A 30 16.48 3.96 -13.46
N LEU A 31 15.50 4.08 -12.56
CA LEU A 31 14.08 4.02 -12.93
C LEU A 31 13.61 5.37 -13.47
N SER A 32 12.91 5.37 -14.59
CA SER A 32 12.28 6.58 -15.13
C SER A 32 11.11 7.04 -14.27
N PRO A 33 10.67 8.32 -14.37
CA PRO A 33 9.49 8.80 -13.68
C PRO A 33 8.24 7.93 -13.94
N ASP A 34 7.98 7.55 -15.19
CA ASP A 34 6.84 6.70 -15.55
C ASP A 34 6.91 5.31 -14.90
N GLN A 35 8.12 4.73 -14.81
CA GLN A 35 8.33 3.45 -14.13
C GLN A 35 8.08 3.58 -12.63
N LEU A 36 8.52 4.67 -12.01
CA LEU A 36 8.25 4.96 -10.59
C LEU A 36 6.76 5.16 -10.33
N GLU A 37 6.05 5.87 -11.20
CA GLU A 37 4.60 6.06 -11.11
C GLU A 37 3.86 4.71 -11.21
N ALA A 38 4.25 3.86 -12.17
CA ALA A 38 3.68 2.52 -12.31
C ALA A 38 3.89 1.65 -11.05
N LEU A 39 5.08 1.71 -10.43
CA LEU A 39 5.36 1.02 -9.18
C LEU A 39 4.54 1.60 -8.02
N ALA A 40 4.42 2.92 -7.92
CA ALA A 40 3.59 3.58 -6.90
C ALA A 40 2.10 3.19 -7.04
N GLY A 41 1.61 3.04 -8.27
CA GLY A 41 0.27 2.53 -8.56
C GLY A 41 0.07 1.10 -8.01
N LYS A 42 1.03 0.20 -8.23
CA LYS A 42 0.99 -1.17 -7.68
C LYS A 42 1.02 -1.19 -6.16
N VAL A 43 1.83 -0.34 -5.52
CA VAL A 43 1.85 -0.21 -4.06
C VAL A 43 0.50 0.25 -3.53
N SER A 44 -0.06 1.31 -4.13
CA SER A 44 -1.36 1.85 -3.74
C SER A 44 -2.47 0.80 -3.86
N ALA A 45 -2.53 0.11 -5.01
CA ALA A 45 -3.52 -0.94 -5.24
C ALA A 45 -3.36 -2.12 -4.26
N GLY A 46 -2.14 -2.62 -4.06
CA GLY A 46 -1.87 -3.72 -3.14
C GLY A 46 -2.25 -3.38 -1.70
N LEU A 47 -1.91 -2.17 -1.23
CA LEU A 47 -2.26 -1.73 0.12
C LEU A 47 -3.77 -1.54 0.30
N SER A 48 -4.46 -0.91 -0.65
CA SER A 48 -5.93 -0.73 -0.58
C SER A 48 -6.64 -2.08 -0.46
N ILE A 49 -6.28 -3.04 -1.30
CA ILE A 49 -6.90 -4.38 -1.31
C ILE A 49 -6.61 -5.12 0.01
N TYR A 50 -5.37 -5.03 0.51
CA TYR A 50 -5.01 -5.65 1.79
C TYR A 50 -5.81 -5.06 2.96
N ILE A 51 -5.93 -3.73 2.99
CA ILE A 51 -6.69 -3.01 4.00
C ILE A 51 -8.16 -3.41 3.96
N GLU A 52 -8.79 -3.37 2.79
CA GLU A 52 -10.20 -3.76 2.62
C GLU A 52 -10.44 -5.21 3.04
N ALA A 53 -9.58 -6.14 2.62
CA ALA A 53 -9.72 -7.55 2.95
C ALA A 53 -9.56 -7.84 4.45
N THR A 54 -8.69 -7.09 5.14
CA THR A 54 -8.41 -7.28 6.57
C THR A 54 -9.39 -6.53 7.48
N GLN A 55 -9.86 -5.34 7.07
CA GLN A 55 -10.85 -4.57 7.83
C GLN A 55 -12.25 -5.21 7.78
N ASN A 56 -12.63 -5.82 6.65
CA ASN A 56 -13.90 -6.53 6.52
C ASN A 56 -13.94 -7.86 7.30
N SER A 57 -12.77 -8.40 7.67
CA SER A 57 -12.66 -9.64 8.47
C SER A 57 -12.56 -9.39 9.97
N SER A 58 -12.45 -8.14 10.42
CA SER A 58 -12.39 -7.83 11.85
C SER A 58 -13.81 -7.71 12.43
N PRO A 59 -14.18 -8.47 13.48
CA PRO A 59 -15.43 -8.21 14.18
C PRO A 59 -15.33 -6.79 14.74
N ARG A 60 -16.19 -5.88 14.25
CA ARG A 60 -16.21 -4.47 14.69
C ARG A 60 -16.43 -4.44 16.20
N LEU A 61 -15.36 -4.33 16.97
CA LEU A 61 -15.44 -3.92 18.37
C LEU A 61 -15.97 -2.48 18.38
N PRO A 62 -17.05 -2.17 19.14
CA PRO A 62 -17.61 -0.83 19.18
C PRO A 62 -16.57 0.11 19.79
N HIS A 63 -15.89 0.90 18.97
CA HIS A 63 -14.98 1.94 19.45
C HIS A 63 -15.80 3.20 19.77
N PRO A 64 -15.70 3.77 20.99
CA PRO A 64 -16.19 5.11 21.23
C PRO A 64 -15.29 6.10 20.48
N LEU A 65 -15.89 7.04 19.74
CA LEU A 65 -15.15 8.11 19.04
C LEU A 65 -14.33 8.94 20.03
N PRO A 66 -13.02 9.12 19.83
CA PRO A 66 -12.31 10.20 20.49
C PRO A 66 -12.56 11.51 19.72
N THR A 67 -13.33 12.39 20.35
CA THR A 67 -13.49 13.79 19.98
C THR A 67 -12.13 14.46 19.87
N GLY A 68 -11.77 14.94 18.68
CA GLY A 68 -10.70 15.91 18.47
C GLY A 68 -9.40 15.36 17.89
N ARG A 69 -9.24 15.48 16.56
CA ARG A 69 -7.91 15.59 15.94
C ARG A 69 -7.86 16.82 15.04
N ALA A 70 -7.17 17.84 15.56
CA ALA A 70 -6.54 18.88 14.75
C ALA A 70 -5.70 18.22 13.65
N CYS A 71 -5.82 18.73 12.41
CA CYS A 71 -5.07 18.26 11.26
C CYS A 71 -3.56 18.35 11.53
N LEU A 72 -2.88 17.21 11.54
CA LEU A 72 -1.42 17.14 11.52
C LEU A 72 -0.94 17.45 10.10
N ASP A 73 0.19 18.14 9.97
CA ASP A 73 0.84 18.31 8.66
C ASP A 73 1.60 17.03 8.24
N PHE A 74 2.10 17.01 7.00
CA PHE A 74 2.85 15.88 6.44
C PHE A 74 4.14 15.52 7.21
N ARG A 75 4.60 16.37 8.14
CA ARG A 75 5.75 16.10 9.03
C ARG A 75 5.33 15.69 10.44
N GLY A 76 4.03 15.55 10.71
CA GLY A 76 3.52 15.09 11.99
C GLY A 76 3.53 16.15 13.10
N HIS A 77 3.70 17.43 12.76
CA HIS A 77 3.58 18.50 13.75
C HIS A 77 2.14 18.98 13.88
N ARG A 78 1.73 19.31 15.13
CA ARG A 78 0.46 19.99 15.42
C ARG A 78 0.67 21.50 15.24
N ARG A 79 -0.22 22.16 14.49
CA ARG A 79 -0.34 23.62 14.53
C ARG A 79 -1.03 24.06 15.81
#